data_AF-B0MDJ2-F1
#
_entry.id   AF-B0MDJ2-F1
#
_cell.length_a   1.000
_cell.length_b   1.000
_cell.length_c   1.000
_cell.angle_alpha   90.00
_cell.angle_beta   90.00
_cell.angle_gamma   90.00
#
_symmetry.space_group_name_H-M   'P 1'
#
loop_
_entity.id
_entity.type
_entity.pdbx_description
1 polymer ?
#
loop_
_entity_poly.entity_id
_entity_poly.type
_entity_poly.pdbx_seq_one_letter_code
_entity_poly.pdbx_strand_id
1 'polypeptide(L)'
;MKKEDEVMRKKKMTFAEGIRAQFSTKSLVLIPIAVGINLIGGTLCSALKLPLFLDMIGTIVVACLSGIWVSALCGLLTNVFLALVANPVYLPYSIVSVLCAVVTGYMVKKGFFKNVWGAVLTWLACTLTNTISASVITIFVYGGSAGVTGTSVLTVTLIAATKNIITSVLSTSMLENLIDKGITFFIAFILIQKIPKRFLSQYAADTDDDDEEDDED
;
A
#
# COMPACT_ATOMS: atom_id res chain seq x y z
N MET A 1 12.31 5.34 -51.62
CA MET A 1 12.55 6.51 -50.74
C MET A 1 11.30 7.41 -50.68
N LYS A 2 10.18 6.90 -50.15
CA LYS A 2 8.98 7.67 -49.67
C LYS A 2 7.74 6.81 -49.30
N LYS A 3 7.87 5.49 -49.09
CA LYS A 3 6.73 4.60 -48.77
C LYS A 3 7.07 3.49 -47.76
N GLU A 4 8.08 3.72 -46.93
CA GLU A 4 8.41 2.84 -45.79
C GLU A 4 8.18 3.54 -44.44
N ASP A 5 7.76 4.82 -44.46
CA ASP A 5 7.51 5.66 -43.28
C ASP A 5 6.02 5.71 -42.87
N GLU A 6 5.17 4.81 -43.40
CA GLU A 6 3.78 4.68 -42.94
C GLU A 6 3.72 3.70 -41.75
N VAL A 7 3.74 4.32 -40.57
CA VAL A 7 2.96 3.87 -39.41
C VAL A 7 3.44 2.57 -38.77
N MET A 8 4.58 2.64 -38.07
CA MET A 8 4.73 1.89 -36.80
C MET A 8 3.60 2.35 -35.87
N ARG A 9 2.45 1.71 -36.02
CA ARG A 9 1.28 1.92 -35.16
C ARG A 9 1.68 1.47 -33.76
N LYS A 10 2.11 2.39 -32.89
CA LYS A 10 2.24 2.15 -31.44
C LYS A 10 0.92 1.52 -31.00
N LYS A 11 0.91 0.20 -30.81
CA LYS A 11 -0.28 -0.56 -30.46
C LYS A 11 -0.57 -0.19 -29.01
N LYS A 12 -1.53 0.71 -28.78
CA LYS A 12 -2.03 1.01 -27.43
C LYS A 12 -2.27 -0.31 -26.71
N MET A 13 -1.54 -0.53 -25.62
CA MET A 13 -1.71 -1.75 -24.84
C MET A 13 -3.14 -1.82 -24.32
N THR A 14 -3.75 -2.98 -24.44
CA THR A 14 -5.00 -3.25 -23.76
C THR A 14 -4.78 -3.22 -22.25
N PHE A 15 -5.81 -2.88 -21.47
CA PHE A 15 -5.71 -2.87 -20.01
C PHE A 15 -5.15 -4.18 -19.44
N ALA A 16 -5.53 -5.33 -20.02
CA ALA A 16 -5.02 -6.64 -19.62
C ALA A 16 -3.53 -6.83 -19.94
N GLU A 17 -3.04 -6.31 -21.07
CA GLU A 17 -1.61 -6.32 -21.40
C GLU A 17 -0.82 -5.44 -20.41
N GLY A 18 -1.34 -4.26 -20.04
CA GLY A 18 -0.72 -3.38 -19.04
C GLY A 18 -0.67 -3.96 -17.61
N ILE A 19 -1.67 -4.76 -17.22
CA ILE A 19 -1.57 -5.54 -15.96
C ILE A 19 -0.47 -6.59 -16.06
N ARG A 20 -0.43 -7.34 -17.16
CA ARG A 20 0.56 -8.42 -17.35
C ARG A 20 1.99 -7.90 -17.37
N ALA A 21 2.21 -6.72 -17.95
CA ALA A 21 3.52 -6.08 -17.99
C ALA A 21 4.11 -5.84 -16.59
N GLN A 22 3.27 -5.53 -15.59
CA GLN A 22 3.72 -5.34 -14.21
C GLN A 22 4.25 -6.63 -13.55
N PHE A 23 3.81 -7.81 -13.99
CA PHE A 23 4.21 -9.10 -13.43
C PHE A 23 5.48 -9.67 -14.08
N SER A 24 6.55 -8.87 -14.15
CA SER A 24 7.84 -9.35 -14.61
C SER A 24 8.53 -10.25 -13.57
N THR A 25 9.51 -11.05 -14.00
CA THR A 25 10.28 -11.93 -13.10
C THR A 25 10.89 -11.17 -11.93
N LYS A 26 11.35 -9.93 -12.16
CA LYS A 26 11.95 -9.09 -11.12
C LYS A 26 10.90 -8.66 -10.10
N SER A 27 9.73 -8.22 -10.58
CA SER A 27 8.60 -7.83 -9.75
C SER A 27 8.09 -8.99 -8.90
N LEU A 28 8.03 -10.20 -9.44
CA LEU A 28 7.65 -11.40 -8.70
C LEU A 28 8.62 -11.75 -7.56
N VAL A 29 9.93 -11.54 -7.76
CA VAL A 29 10.95 -11.75 -6.72
C VAL A 29 10.89 -10.68 -5.62
N LEU A 30 10.38 -9.48 -5.93
CA LEU A 30 10.22 -8.40 -4.95
C LEU A 30 9.11 -8.70 -3.92
N ILE A 31 8.05 -9.41 -4.34
CA ILE A 31 6.91 -9.76 -3.48
C ILE A 31 7.35 -10.47 -2.18
N PRO A 32 8.07 -11.60 -2.18
CA PRO A 32 8.44 -12.29 -0.94
C PRO A 32 9.34 -11.44 -0.03
N ILE A 33 10.20 -10.60 -0.61
CA ILE A 33 11.05 -9.68 0.17
C ILE A 33 10.17 -8.64 0.88
N ALA A 34 9.25 -8.01 0.14
CA ALA A 34 8.35 -7.00 0.66
C ALA A 34 7.38 -7.57 1.71
N VAL A 35 6.81 -8.74 1.45
CA VAL A 35 5.97 -9.48 2.41
C VAL A 35 6.78 -9.81 3.67
N GLY A 36 8.03 -10.27 3.53
CA GLY A 36 8.91 -10.55 4.67
C GLY A 36 9.16 -9.33 5.56
N ILE A 37 9.44 -8.16 4.95
CA ILE A 37 9.59 -6.89 5.68
C ILE A 37 8.31 -6.54 6.44
N ASN A 38 7.16 -6.62 5.77
CA ASN A 38 5.87 -6.32 6.38
C ASN A 38 5.52 -7.28 7.52
N LEU A 39 5.84 -8.57 7.36
CA LEU A 39 5.60 -9.57 8.40
C LEU A 39 6.43 -9.28 9.65
N ILE A 40 7.69 -8.89 9.50
CA ILE A 40 8.54 -8.50 10.64
C ILE A 40 7.93 -7.30 11.37
N GLY A 41 7.51 -6.25 10.64
CA GLY A 41 6.85 -5.09 11.22
C GLY A 41 5.55 -5.45 11.95
N GLY A 42 4.63 -6.13 11.26
CA GLY A 42 3.32 -6.52 11.79
C GLY A 42 3.40 -7.46 13.00
N THR A 43 4.27 -8.48 12.92
CA THR A 43 4.45 -9.41 14.04
C THR A 43 5.08 -8.72 15.25
N LEU A 44 6.05 -7.83 15.06
CA LEU A 44 6.68 -7.08 16.15
C LEU A 44 5.67 -6.15 16.84
N CYS A 45 4.90 -5.39 16.06
CA CYS A 45 3.86 -4.51 16.59
C CYS A 45 2.79 -5.29 17.37
N SER A 46 2.35 -6.43 16.83
CA SER A 46 1.37 -7.30 17.48
C SER A 46 1.91 -7.92 18.77
N ALA A 47 3.16 -8.43 18.76
CA ALA A 47 3.80 -9.04 19.92
C ALA A 47 4.01 -8.03 21.06
N LEU A 48 4.41 -6.81 20.73
CA LEU A 48 4.63 -5.72 21.69
C LEU A 48 3.34 -4.96 22.04
N LYS A 49 2.19 -5.32 21.45
CA LYS A 49 0.90 -4.63 21.59
C LYS A 49 0.99 -3.12 21.32
N LEU A 50 1.83 -2.73 20.37
CA LEU A 50 1.91 -1.34 19.93
C LEU A 50 0.59 -0.94 19.25
N PRO A 51 0.18 0.34 19.33
CA PRO A 51 -0.94 0.87 18.57
C PRO A 51 -0.50 1.21 17.14
N LEU A 52 0.13 0.25 16.46
CA LEU A 52 0.73 0.37 15.13
C LEU A 52 0.66 -1.00 14.41
N PHE A 53 0.83 -1.00 13.09
CA PHE A 53 0.85 -2.21 12.26
C PHE A 53 2.17 -2.38 11.48
N LEU A 54 2.76 -1.31 10.95
CA LEU A 54 4.02 -1.31 10.20
C LEU A 54 4.12 -2.38 9.10
N ASP A 55 2.98 -2.73 8.51
CA ASP A 55 2.77 -3.87 7.61
C ASP A 55 2.71 -3.46 6.13
N MET A 56 3.08 -2.23 5.80
CA MET A 56 2.88 -1.67 4.46
C MET A 56 4.16 -1.07 3.85
N ILE A 57 5.30 -1.15 4.55
CA ILE A 57 6.58 -0.59 4.09
C ILE A 57 6.98 -1.24 2.75
N GLY A 58 7.01 -2.57 2.72
CA GLY A 58 7.32 -3.34 1.52
C GLY A 58 6.29 -3.12 0.42
N THR A 59 5.01 -2.99 0.76
CA THR A 59 3.92 -2.77 -0.19
C THR A 59 4.07 -1.44 -0.92
N ILE A 60 4.45 -0.36 -0.21
CA ILE A 60 4.72 0.95 -0.81
C ILE A 60 5.97 0.88 -1.71
N VAL A 61 7.01 0.18 -1.26
CA VAL A 61 8.22 -0.02 -2.08
C VAL A 61 7.88 -0.75 -3.38
N VAL A 62 7.10 -1.83 -3.32
CA VAL A 62 6.61 -2.55 -4.51
C VAL A 62 5.75 -1.64 -5.38
N ALA A 63 4.94 -0.77 -4.80
CA ALA A 63 4.12 0.17 -5.57
C ALA A 63 4.98 1.13 -6.41
N CYS A 64 6.14 1.54 -5.86
CA CYS A 64 7.11 2.40 -6.54
C CYS A 64 7.95 1.68 -7.59
N LEU A 65 8.14 0.36 -7.46
CA LEU A 65 9.05 -0.41 -8.31
C LEU A 65 8.34 -1.36 -9.28
N SER A 66 7.08 -1.68 -9.08
CA SER A 66 6.42 -2.75 -9.85
C SER A 66 4.94 -2.49 -10.12
N GLY A 67 4.46 -1.30 -9.75
CA GLY A 67 3.13 -0.83 -10.08
C GLY A 67 2.02 -1.28 -9.13
N ILE A 68 0.80 -0.95 -9.55
CA ILE A 68 -0.43 -1.00 -8.74
C ILE A 68 -0.83 -2.44 -8.41
N TRP A 69 -0.76 -3.36 -9.38
CA TRP A 69 -1.33 -4.69 -9.21
C TRP A 69 -0.39 -5.64 -8.48
N VAL A 70 0.92 -5.47 -8.67
CA VAL A 70 1.93 -6.21 -7.90
C VAL A 70 1.93 -5.76 -6.44
N SER A 71 1.79 -4.44 -6.18
CA SER A 71 1.67 -3.95 -4.81
C SER A 71 0.35 -4.38 -4.14
N ALA A 72 -0.77 -4.40 -4.88
CA ALA A 72 -2.03 -4.94 -4.38
C ALA A 72 -1.90 -6.43 -3.97
N LEU A 73 -1.25 -7.25 -4.79
CA LEU A 73 -0.98 -8.65 -4.45
C LEU A 73 -0.06 -8.76 -3.23
N CYS A 74 0.99 -7.93 -3.15
CA CYS A 74 1.88 -7.89 -1.99
C CYS A 74 1.13 -7.56 -0.69
N GLY A 75 0.26 -6.55 -0.71
CA GLY A 75 -0.58 -6.17 0.42
C GLY A 75 -1.55 -7.28 0.84
N LEU A 76 -2.20 -7.93 -0.14
CA LEU A 76 -3.06 -9.07 0.10
C LEU A 76 -2.31 -10.21 0.80
N LEU A 77 -1.18 -10.62 0.23
CA LEU A 77 -0.38 -11.73 0.76
C LEU A 77 0.13 -11.41 2.16
N THR A 78 0.57 -10.17 2.40
CA THR A 78 0.99 -9.73 3.74
C THR A 78 -0.06 -10.04 4.80
N ASN A 79 -1.31 -9.63 4.58
CA ASN A 79 -2.38 -9.84 5.57
C ASN A 79 -2.86 -11.29 5.64
N VAL A 80 -2.82 -12.04 4.54
CA VAL A 80 -3.06 -13.47 4.57
C VAL A 80 -2.00 -14.19 5.42
N PHE A 81 -0.71 -13.85 5.24
CA PHE A 81 0.35 -14.46 6.04
C PHE A 81 0.27 -14.02 7.50
N LEU A 82 0.02 -12.75 7.81
CA LEU A 82 -0.23 -12.29 9.19
C LEU A 82 -1.41 -13.03 9.83
N ALA A 83 -2.45 -13.33 9.05
CA ALA A 83 -3.58 -14.12 9.54
C ALA A 83 -3.18 -15.54 9.96
N LEU A 84 -2.27 -16.15 9.19
CA LEU A 84 -1.79 -17.52 9.43
C LEU A 84 -0.77 -17.59 10.58
N VAL A 85 0.14 -16.62 10.69
CA VAL A 85 1.29 -16.69 11.62
C VAL A 85 1.10 -15.91 12.91
N ALA A 86 0.24 -14.89 12.92
CA ALA A 86 0.06 -14.02 14.08
C ALA A 86 -1.36 -14.12 14.66
N ASN A 87 -2.39 -13.77 13.88
CA ASN A 87 -3.76 -13.78 14.36
C ASN A 87 -4.77 -13.80 13.19
N PRO A 88 -5.74 -14.74 13.14
CA PRO A 88 -6.70 -14.82 12.03
C PRO A 88 -7.53 -13.55 11.82
N VAL A 89 -7.58 -12.65 12.82
CA VAL A 89 -8.23 -11.34 12.73
C VAL A 89 -7.66 -10.47 11.59
N TYR A 90 -6.42 -10.69 11.14
CA TYR A 90 -5.84 -9.96 10.00
C TYR A 90 -6.49 -10.30 8.65
N LEU A 91 -7.20 -11.44 8.53
CA LEU A 91 -7.67 -11.93 7.24
C LEU A 91 -8.63 -10.96 6.53
N PRO A 92 -9.68 -10.40 7.17
CA PRO A 92 -10.56 -9.45 6.51
C PRO A 92 -9.84 -8.15 6.12
N TYR A 93 -8.83 -7.73 6.88
CA TYR A 93 -8.03 -6.55 6.57
C TYR A 93 -7.15 -6.72 5.32
N SER A 94 -7.06 -7.92 4.73
CA SER A 94 -6.42 -8.12 3.42
C SER A 94 -7.06 -7.24 2.33
N ILE A 95 -8.38 -7.07 2.36
CA ILE A 95 -9.10 -6.18 1.44
C ILE A 95 -8.68 -4.73 1.65
N VAL A 96 -8.51 -4.30 2.91
CA VAL A 96 -8.03 -2.95 3.25
C VAL A 96 -6.63 -2.73 2.69
N SER A 97 -5.73 -3.70 2.84
CA SER A 97 -4.37 -3.62 2.31
C SER A 97 -4.34 -3.52 0.79
N VAL A 98 -5.21 -4.26 0.09
CA VAL A 98 -5.39 -4.12 -1.37
C VAL A 98 -5.84 -2.70 -1.74
N LEU A 99 -6.87 -2.16 -1.07
CA LEU A 99 -7.36 -0.81 -1.35
C LEU A 99 -6.28 0.26 -1.13
N CYS A 100 -5.56 0.17 -0.01
CA CYS A 100 -4.46 1.06 0.32
C CYS A 100 -3.32 0.97 -0.71
N ALA A 101 -2.97 -0.24 -1.14
CA ALA A 101 -1.96 -0.47 -2.17
C ALA A 101 -2.38 0.11 -3.52
N VAL A 102 -3.64 -0.06 -3.92
CA VAL A 102 -4.17 0.50 -5.17
C VAL A 102 -4.12 2.03 -5.15
N VAL A 103 -4.60 2.67 -4.07
CA VAL A 103 -4.56 4.14 -3.93
C VAL A 103 -3.12 4.65 -3.94
N THR A 104 -2.24 3.99 -3.18
CA THR A 104 -0.82 4.36 -3.12
C THR A 104 -0.16 4.20 -4.47
N GLY A 105 -0.29 3.04 -5.11
CA GLY A 105 0.30 2.77 -6.43
C GLY A 105 -0.21 3.72 -7.50
N TYR A 106 -1.49 4.10 -7.46
CA TYR A 106 -2.04 5.08 -8.41
C TYR A 106 -1.41 6.47 -8.23
N MET A 107 -1.26 6.96 -6.99
CA MET A 107 -0.62 8.25 -6.74
C MET A 107 0.88 8.23 -7.05
N VAL A 108 1.55 7.11 -6.76
CA VAL A 108 2.94 6.88 -7.14
C VAL A 108 3.10 6.89 -8.66
N LYS A 109 2.21 6.22 -9.41
CA LYS A 109 2.19 6.28 -10.88
C LYS A 109 2.04 7.72 -11.40
N LYS A 110 1.23 8.54 -10.73
CA LYS A 110 1.11 9.98 -11.02
C LYS A 110 2.33 10.83 -10.62
N GLY A 111 3.40 10.23 -10.12
CA GLY A 111 4.63 10.94 -9.75
C GLY A 111 4.59 11.62 -8.38
N PHE A 112 3.59 11.38 -7.54
CA PHE A 112 3.49 12.02 -6.22
C PHE A 112 4.64 11.60 -5.29
N PHE A 113 5.27 10.45 -5.52
CA PHE A 113 6.39 9.99 -4.70
C PHE A 113 7.75 10.62 -5.06
N LYS A 114 7.80 11.51 -6.07
CA LYS A 114 9.05 12.20 -6.47
C LYS A 114 9.49 13.25 -5.45
N ASN A 115 8.54 13.90 -4.77
CA ASN A 115 8.78 15.00 -3.83
C ASN A 115 8.12 14.73 -2.47
N VAL A 116 8.66 15.33 -1.40
CA VAL A 116 8.15 15.16 -0.02
C VAL A 116 6.67 15.53 0.08
N TRP A 117 6.24 16.62 -0.55
CA TRP A 117 4.84 17.05 -0.54
C TRP A 117 3.87 16.03 -1.15
N GLY A 118 4.25 15.42 -2.27
CA GLY A 118 3.40 14.40 -2.89
C GLY A 118 3.40 13.09 -2.08
N ALA A 119 4.52 12.75 -1.42
CA ALA A 119 4.57 11.62 -0.49
C ALA A 119 3.65 11.85 0.72
N VAL A 120 3.61 13.07 1.27
CA VAL A 120 2.67 13.45 2.33
C VAL A 120 1.22 13.35 1.85
N LEU A 121 0.90 13.82 0.65
CA LEU A 121 -0.46 13.69 0.12
C LEU A 121 -0.85 12.22 -0.08
N THR A 122 0.08 11.39 -0.55
CA THR A 122 -0.13 9.95 -0.74
C THR A 122 -0.35 9.25 0.60
N TRP A 123 0.42 9.62 1.61
CA TRP A 123 0.22 9.16 2.98
C TRP A 123 -1.19 9.50 3.48
N LEU A 124 -1.63 10.75 3.38
CA LEU A 124 -2.95 11.18 3.85
C LEU A 124 -4.08 10.44 3.12
N ALA A 125 -3.98 10.28 1.80
CA ALA A 125 -4.95 9.52 1.01
C ALA A 125 -5.01 8.05 1.41
N CYS A 126 -3.85 7.42 1.65
CA CYS A 126 -3.75 6.06 2.12
C CYS A 126 -4.33 5.91 3.54
N THR A 127 -4.01 6.82 4.47
CA THR A 127 -4.58 6.84 5.82
C THR A 127 -6.10 6.96 5.80
N LEU A 128 -6.65 7.85 4.96
CA LEU A 128 -8.10 8.00 4.85
C LEU A 128 -8.76 6.72 4.34
N THR A 129 -8.21 6.14 3.28
CA THR A 129 -8.66 4.86 2.69
C THR A 129 -8.63 3.74 3.72
N ASN A 130 -7.52 3.65 4.46
CA ASN A 130 -7.33 2.66 5.52
C ASN A 130 -8.34 2.87 6.65
N THR A 131 -8.50 4.10 7.13
CA THR A 131 -9.38 4.44 8.26
C THR A 131 -10.82 4.06 7.97
N ILE A 132 -11.35 4.44 6.80
CA ILE A 132 -12.73 4.14 6.41
C ILE A 132 -12.91 2.63 6.29
N SER A 133 -12.04 1.98 5.51
CA SER A 133 -12.18 0.55 5.20
C SER A 133 -11.96 -0.33 6.43
N ALA A 134 -10.94 -0.03 7.24
CA ALA A 134 -10.66 -0.75 8.48
C ALA A 134 -11.77 -0.54 9.51
N SER A 135 -12.33 0.68 9.62
CA SER A 135 -13.44 0.95 10.54
C SER A 135 -14.69 0.15 10.19
N VAL A 136 -15.01 0.03 8.89
CA VAL A 136 -16.11 -0.84 8.43
C VAL A 136 -15.89 -2.29 8.89
N ILE A 137 -14.69 -2.83 8.68
CA ILE A 137 -14.36 -4.19 9.14
C ILE A 137 -14.47 -4.30 10.66
N THR A 138 -13.88 -3.38 11.41
CA THR A 138 -13.87 -3.39 12.88
C THR A 138 -15.29 -3.33 13.46
N ILE A 139 -16.18 -2.52 12.86
CA ILE A 139 -17.57 -2.39 13.31
C ILE A 139 -18.38 -3.64 12.97
N PHE A 140 -18.38 -4.07 11.70
CA PHE A 140 -19.30 -5.11 11.23
C PHE A 140 -18.80 -6.54 11.45
N VAL A 141 -17.49 -6.77 11.45
CA VAL A 141 -16.89 -8.11 11.63
C VAL A 141 -16.54 -8.35 13.10
N TYR A 142 -16.05 -7.32 13.79
CA TYR A 142 -15.51 -7.45 15.17
C TYR A 142 -16.30 -6.71 16.24
N GLY A 143 -17.47 -6.15 15.92
CA GLY A 143 -18.36 -5.54 16.92
C GLY A 143 -17.79 -4.30 17.61
N GLY A 144 -16.79 -3.64 17.01
CA GLY A 144 -16.18 -2.41 17.51
C GLY A 144 -14.78 -2.56 18.12
N SER A 145 -14.22 -3.78 18.22
CA SER A 145 -12.83 -3.96 18.65
C SER A 145 -12.24 -5.27 18.13
N ALA A 146 -11.12 -5.18 17.41
CA ALA A 146 -10.44 -6.34 16.83
C ALA A 146 -9.55 -7.09 17.85
N GLY A 147 -9.16 -6.45 18.96
CA GLY A 147 -8.41 -7.09 20.05
C GLY A 147 -6.92 -7.37 19.77
N VAL A 148 -6.38 -6.92 18.64
CA VAL A 148 -5.04 -7.35 18.18
C VAL A 148 -3.92 -6.38 18.54
N THR A 149 -4.20 -5.08 18.49
CA THR A 149 -3.24 -4.00 18.81
C THR A 149 -3.64 -3.31 20.11
N GLY A 150 -2.70 -2.54 20.70
CA GLY A 150 -2.95 -1.75 21.92
C GLY A 150 -4.13 -0.77 21.79
N THR A 151 -4.50 -0.43 20.57
CA THR A 151 -5.62 0.44 20.18
C THR A 151 -6.99 -0.14 20.53
N SER A 152 -7.07 -1.47 20.72
CA SER A 152 -8.28 -2.15 21.18
C SER A 152 -8.71 -1.66 22.57
N VAL A 153 -7.75 -1.42 23.47
CA VAL A 153 -8.02 -0.88 24.82
C VAL A 153 -8.52 0.55 24.73
N LEU A 154 -7.86 1.37 23.90
CA LEU A 154 -8.26 2.75 23.67
C LEU A 154 -9.69 2.84 23.09
N THR A 155 -9.99 2.00 22.10
CA THR A 155 -11.30 1.97 21.44
C THR A 155 -12.41 1.53 22.38
N VAL A 156 -12.20 0.46 23.16
CA VAL A 156 -13.18 0.01 24.17
C VAL A 156 -13.44 1.08 25.23
N THR A 157 -12.39 1.78 25.68
CA THR A 157 -12.51 2.87 26.66
C THR A 157 -13.33 4.04 26.08
N LEU A 158 -13.07 4.41 24.82
CA LEU A 158 -13.82 5.45 24.13
C LEU A 158 -15.28 5.07 23.87
N ILE A 159 -15.56 3.79 23.55
CA ILE A 159 -16.92 3.28 23.40
C ILE A 159 -17.67 3.40 24.74
N ALA A 160 -17.04 3.00 25.84
CA ALA A 160 -17.63 3.11 27.18
C ALA A 160 -17.90 4.57 27.57
N ALA A 161 -17.01 5.50 27.22
CA ALA A 161 -17.15 6.92 27.51
C ALA A 161 -18.21 7.62 26.63
N THR A 162 -18.23 7.32 25.33
CA THR A 162 -19.05 8.04 24.33
C THR A 162 -20.42 7.38 24.11
N LYS A 163 -20.56 6.10 24.47
CA LYS A 163 -21.72 5.24 24.15
C LYS A 163 -22.04 5.14 22.65
N ASN A 164 -21.10 5.47 21.78
CA ASN A 164 -21.28 5.46 20.33
C ASN A 164 -20.10 4.73 19.66
N ILE A 165 -20.37 3.51 19.19
CA ILE A 165 -19.37 2.61 18.60
C ILE A 165 -18.75 3.22 17.35
N ILE A 166 -19.57 3.82 16.48
CA ILE A 166 -19.12 4.31 15.18
C ILE A 166 -18.13 5.46 15.36
N THR A 167 -18.47 6.45 16.18
CA THR A 167 -17.60 7.62 16.40
C THR A 167 -16.31 7.24 17.12
N SER A 168 -16.37 6.30 18.07
CA SER A 168 -15.19 5.83 18.80
C SER A 168 -14.24 5.07 17.89
N VAL A 169 -14.73 4.10 17.11
CA VAL A 169 -13.90 3.31 16.19
C VAL A 169 -13.28 4.18 15.11
N LEU A 170 -14.03 5.11 14.52
CA LEU A 170 -13.48 6.01 13.50
C LEU A 170 -12.38 6.91 14.07
N SER A 171 -12.59 7.48 15.25
CA SER A 171 -11.63 8.40 15.87
C SER A 171 -10.32 7.70 16.25
N THR A 172 -10.41 6.52 16.87
CA THR A 172 -9.20 5.74 17.21
C THR A 172 -8.50 5.22 15.98
N SER A 173 -9.26 4.68 15.01
CA SER A 173 -8.69 4.21 13.74
C SER A 173 -8.01 5.33 12.98
N MET A 174 -8.56 6.55 12.97
CA MET A 174 -7.94 7.68 12.28
C MET A 174 -6.61 8.04 12.92
N LEU A 175 -6.55 8.14 14.24
CA LEU A 175 -5.33 8.52 14.96
C LEU A 175 -4.24 7.45 14.82
N GLU A 176 -4.58 6.19 15.02
CA GLU A 176 -3.68 5.05 14.84
C GLU A 176 -3.12 4.99 13.41
N ASN A 177 -4.01 5.00 12.42
CA ASN A 177 -3.60 4.84 11.02
C ASN A 177 -2.88 6.07 10.48
N LEU A 178 -3.11 7.26 11.05
CA LEU A 178 -2.34 8.45 10.69
C LEU A 178 -0.89 8.30 11.16
N ILE A 179 -0.67 7.90 12.41
CA ILE A 179 0.68 7.70 12.97
C ILE A 179 1.37 6.53 12.28
N ASP A 180 0.70 5.38 12.18
CA ASP A 180 1.24 4.16 11.57
C ASP A 180 1.66 4.37 10.12
N LYS A 181 0.75 4.92 9.29
CA LYS A 181 1.08 5.18 7.89
C LYS A 181 2.06 6.33 7.74
N GLY A 182 2.12 7.28 8.68
CA GLY A 182 3.14 8.33 8.67
C GLY A 182 4.54 7.74 8.79
N ILE A 183 4.74 6.84 9.76
CA ILE A 183 6.00 6.13 9.96
C ILE A 183 6.31 5.24 8.74
N THR A 184 5.31 4.49 8.27
CA THR A 184 5.46 3.55 7.15
C THR A 184 5.85 4.28 5.85
N PHE A 185 5.15 5.38 5.51
CA PHE A 185 5.46 6.20 4.35
C PHE A 185 6.82 6.90 4.47
N PHE A 186 7.17 7.38 5.67
CA PHE A 186 8.48 8.00 5.90
C PHE A 186 9.62 7.00 5.64
N ILE A 187 9.51 5.78 6.18
CA ILE A 187 10.51 4.73 5.95
C ILE A 187 10.56 4.36 4.47
N ALA A 188 9.42 4.09 3.84
CA ALA A 188 9.35 3.74 2.43
C ALA A 188 9.93 4.85 1.53
N PHE A 189 9.65 6.11 1.83
CA PHE A 189 10.20 7.26 1.10
C PHE A 189 11.71 7.31 1.18
N ILE A 190 12.31 7.16 2.37
CA ILE A 190 13.77 7.10 2.52
C ILE A 190 14.36 5.92 1.75
N LEU A 191 13.72 4.74 1.80
CA LEU A 191 14.19 3.57 1.07
C LEU A 191 14.23 3.85 -0.44
N ILE A 192 13.14 4.37 -1.01
CA ILE A 192 13.07 4.68 -2.44
C ILE A 192 14.12 5.72 -2.86
N GLN A 193 14.31 6.78 -2.08
CA GLN A 193 15.31 7.82 -2.39
C GLN A 193 16.75 7.31 -2.31
N LYS A 194 17.00 6.25 -1.55
CA LYS A 194 18.34 5.62 -1.43
C LYS A 194 18.61 4.57 -2.49
N ILE A 195 17.62 4.12 -3.26
CA ILE A 195 17.85 3.14 -4.33
C ILE A 195 18.59 3.82 -5.48
N PRO A 196 19.78 3.31 -5.89
CA PRO A 196 20.50 3.87 -7.03
C PRO A 196 19.67 3.80 -8.32
N LYS A 197 19.72 4.87 -9.13
CA LYS A 197 18.94 5.00 -10.39
C LYS A 197 19.07 3.80 -11.33
N ARG A 198 20.23 3.13 -11.34
CA ARG A 198 20.50 1.91 -12.13
C ARG A 198 19.56 0.73 -11.80
N PHE A 199 19.09 0.66 -10.56
CA PHE A 199 18.12 -0.36 -10.14
C PHE A 199 16.71 0.10 -10.48
N LEU A 200 16.38 1.38 -10.31
CA LEU A 200 15.08 1.93 -10.70
C LEU A 200 14.80 1.76 -12.19
N SER A 201 15.77 2.03 -13.07
CA SER A 201 15.62 1.87 -14.53
C SER A 201 15.36 0.43 -14.94
N GLN A 202 15.86 -0.54 -14.17
CA GLN A 202 15.66 -1.96 -14.44
C GLN A 202 14.23 -2.43 -14.12
N TYR A 203 13.49 -1.64 -13.34
CA TYR A 203 12.09 -1.88 -12.97
C TYR A 203 11.12 -0.97 -13.74
N ALA A 204 11.51 0.28 -14.02
CA ALA A 204 10.74 1.24 -14.82
C ALA A 204 10.60 0.83 -16.31
N ALA A 205 11.63 0.17 -16.86
CA ALA A 205 11.63 -0.32 -18.24
C ALA A 205 10.54 -1.36 -18.55
N ASP A 206 9.87 -1.94 -17.54
CA ASP A 206 8.75 -2.88 -17.74
C ASP A 206 7.36 -2.18 -17.62
N THR A 207 7.30 -0.90 -17.23
CA THR A 207 6.04 -0.16 -16.97
C THR A 207 5.81 1.10 -17.81
N ASP A 208 6.83 1.65 -18.46
CA ASP A 208 6.80 2.99 -19.09
C ASP A 208 6.57 2.99 -20.61
N ASP A 209 6.16 1.89 -21.25
CA ASP A 209 5.86 1.86 -22.69
C ASP A 209 4.66 2.73 -23.13
N ASP A 210 4.00 3.44 -22.21
CA ASP A 210 2.76 4.19 -22.49
C ASP A 210 2.84 5.73 -22.35
N ASP A 211 3.87 6.35 -21.74
CA ASP A 211 3.77 7.78 -21.34
C ASP A 211 5.01 8.68 -21.63
N GLU A 212 5.90 8.34 -22.58
CA GLU A 212 6.86 9.31 -23.14
C GLU A 212 6.38 9.82 -24.52
N GLU A 213 5.43 10.76 -24.50
CA GLU A 213 5.23 11.77 -25.54
C GLU A 213 4.50 12.96 -24.89
N ASP A 214 4.90 14.17 -25.25
CA ASP A 214 4.33 15.48 -24.87
C ASP A 214 5.01 16.23 -23.70
N ASP A 215 6.30 16.55 -23.85
CA ASP A 215 6.92 17.76 -23.26
C ASP A 215 8.07 18.25 -24.16
N GLU A 216 7.85 18.29 -25.48
CA GLU A 216 8.62 19.15 -26.41
C GLU A 216 7.64 19.71 -27.45
N ASP A 217 7.08 20.89 -27.16
CA ASP A 217 6.73 21.95 -28.12
C ASP A 217 6.43 23.27 -27.38
#